data_AF-A0A1B0B9V3-F1
#
_entry.id   AF-A0A1B0B9V3-F1
#
_cell.length_a   1.000
_cell.length_b   1.000
_cell.length_c   1.000
_cell.angle_alpha   90.00
_cell.angle_beta   90.00
_cell.angle_gamma   90.00
#
_symmetry.space_group_name_H-M   'P 1'
#
loop_
_entity.id
_entity.type
_entity.pdbx_description
1 polymer ?
#
loop_
_entity_poly.entity_id
_entity_poly.type
_entity_poly.pdbx_seq_one_letter_code
_entity_poly.pdbx_strand_id
1 'polypeptide(L)'
;MVRKLKYHEKKLLKKVDFITWKVDNGGQENKILRRYHIRKRDDYTKYNKLSREVRELVEKIAKLDKSDSFKSEASFMLLEKLYSMGLTGDKVDLETASRVSASCFCRRRLPVVMVKSKYLKL
;
A
#
# COMPACT_ATOMS: atom_id res chain seq x y z
N MET A 1 15.90 -24.51 10.01
CA MET A 1 15.98 -24.66 8.53
C MET A 1 15.71 -26.13 8.22
N VAL A 2 14.81 -26.46 7.30
CA VAL A 2 14.34 -27.85 7.06
C VAL A 2 15.11 -28.50 5.93
N ARG A 3 15.35 -29.81 6.00
CA ARG A 3 16.03 -30.58 4.94
C ARG A 3 15.28 -30.47 3.61
N LYS A 4 16.01 -30.58 2.49
CA LYS A 4 15.40 -30.64 1.16
C LYS A 4 14.65 -31.96 0.97
N LEU A 5 13.37 -31.88 0.59
CA LEU A 5 12.53 -33.05 0.30
C LEU A 5 12.96 -33.74 -1.02
N LYS A 6 12.97 -35.07 -1.02
CA LYS A 6 13.16 -35.89 -2.22
C LYS A 6 11.93 -35.79 -3.14
N TYR A 7 12.08 -36.22 -4.39
CA TYR A 7 11.02 -36.10 -5.41
C TYR A 7 9.68 -36.73 -4.96
N HIS A 8 9.71 -37.95 -4.43
CA HIS A 8 8.51 -38.64 -3.94
C HIS A 8 7.88 -37.93 -2.73
N GLU A 9 8.69 -37.43 -1.80
CA GLU A 9 8.23 -36.69 -0.63
C GLU A 9 7.55 -35.38 -1.04
N LYS A 10 8.12 -34.64 -2.01
CA LYS A 10 7.52 -33.42 -2.55
C LYS A 10 6.21 -33.69 -3.29
N LYS A 11 6.06 -34.86 -3.92
CA LYS A 11 4.80 -35.27 -4.58
C LYS A 11 3.68 -35.51 -3.57
N LEU A 12 4.00 -36.00 -2.38
CA LEU A 12 3.04 -36.17 -1.27
C LEU A 12 2.78 -34.85 -0.54
N LEU A 13 3.84 -34.08 -0.24
CA LEU A 13 3.80 -32.88 0.59
C LEU A 13 3.71 -31.58 -0.25
N LYS A 14 2.78 -31.54 -1.22
CA LYS A 14 2.65 -30.38 -2.14
C LYS A 14 2.19 -29.08 -1.48
N LYS A 15 1.45 -29.17 -0.37
CA LYS A 15 0.87 -28.02 0.34
C LYS A 15 1.69 -27.61 1.57
N VAL A 16 2.78 -28.32 1.87
CA VAL A 16 3.57 -28.10 3.09
C VAL A 16 4.71 -27.14 2.78
N ASP A 17 4.59 -25.93 3.29
CA ASP A 17 5.64 -24.91 3.32
C ASP A 17 5.67 -24.31 4.73
N PHE A 18 6.82 -24.38 5.40
CA PHE A 18 6.98 -23.87 6.76
C PHE A 18 7.31 -22.37 6.81
N ILE A 19 7.67 -21.77 5.67
CA ILE A 19 8.16 -20.38 5.61
C ILE A 19 7.11 -19.48 4.96
N THR A 20 6.47 -19.94 3.91
CA THR A 20 5.52 -19.14 3.13
C THR A 20 4.11 -19.67 3.27
N TRP A 21 3.31 -19.03 4.12
CA TRP A 21 1.90 -19.36 4.26
C TRP A 21 1.05 -18.46 3.37
N LYS A 22 -0.11 -18.95 2.93
CA LYS A 22 -1.04 -18.16 2.09
C LYS A 22 -1.46 -16.85 2.77
N VAL A 23 -1.58 -16.87 4.10
CA VAL A 23 -1.95 -15.70 4.91
C VAL A 23 -0.86 -14.61 4.88
N ASP A 24 0.41 -14.98 4.70
CA ASP A 24 1.54 -14.04 4.69
C ASP A 24 1.64 -13.23 3.38
N ASN A 25 0.72 -13.45 2.43
CA ASN A 25 0.67 -12.79 1.13
C ASN A 25 2.07 -12.70 0.46
N GLY A 26 2.82 -13.81 0.48
CA GLY A 26 4.15 -13.90 -0.13
C GLY A 26 5.24 -13.02 0.50
N GLY A 27 5.08 -12.61 1.76
CA GLY A 27 6.07 -11.81 2.49
C GLY A 27 6.25 -10.40 1.92
N GLN A 28 5.29 -9.90 1.14
CA GLN A 28 5.34 -8.58 0.52
C GLN A 28 5.48 -7.47 1.56
N GLU A 29 4.82 -7.64 2.69
CA GLU A 29 4.90 -6.71 3.82
C GLU A 29 6.32 -6.66 4.42
N ASN A 30 6.99 -7.81 4.57
CA ASN A 30 8.40 -7.86 5.01
C ASN A 30 9.33 -7.14 4.03
N LYS A 31 9.10 -7.29 2.71
CA LYS A 31 9.87 -6.57 1.69
C LYS A 31 9.69 -5.06 1.82
N ILE A 32 8.46 -4.60 2.11
CA ILE A 32 8.16 -3.18 2.26
C ILE A 32 8.76 -2.60 3.54
N LEU A 33 8.66 -3.30 4.68
CA LEU A 33 9.31 -2.85 5.92
C LEU A 33 10.81 -2.67 5.73
N ARG A 34 11.47 -3.66 5.11
CA ARG A 34 12.91 -3.61 4.84
C ARG A 34 13.26 -2.44 3.92
N ARG A 35 12.50 -2.27 2.84
CA ARG A 35 12.73 -1.19 1.85
C ARG A 35 12.64 0.22 2.46
N TYR A 36 11.67 0.46 3.35
CA TYR A 36 11.45 1.80 3.93
C TYR A 36 11.92 1.91 5.39
N HIS A 37 12.72 0.96 5.87
CA HIS A 37 13.24 0.90 7.24
C HIS A 37 12.17 1.20 8.30
N ILE A 38 11.04 0.51 8.21
CA ILE A 38 9.93 0.65 9.17
C ILE A 38 10.23 -0.25 10.37
N ARG A 39 10.39 0.36 11.56
CA ARG A 39 10.76 -0.36 12.79
C ARG A 39 9.58 -1.11 13.40
N LYS A 40 8.42 -0.47 13.50
CA LYS A 40 7.21 -1.05 14.09
C LYS A 40 6.31 -1.58 12.99
N ARG A 41 5.92 -2.85 13.09
CA ARG A 41 5.01 -3.49 12.12
C ARG A 41 3.66 -2.76 12.07
N ASP A 42 3.17 -2.37 13.24
CA ASP A 42 1.89 -1.68 13.42
C ASP A 42 1.75 -0.41 12.57
N ASP A 43 2.85 0.31 12.36
CA ASP A 43 2.83 1.52 11.52
C ASP A 43 2.44 1.17 10.08
N TYR A 44 2.99 0.07 9.54
CA TYR A 44 2.63 -0.38 8.20
C TYR A 44 1.17 -0.86 8.15
N THR A 45 0.72 -1.62 9.14
CA THR A 45 -0.68 -2.09 9.22
C THR A 45 -1.66 -0.91 9.23
N LYS A 46 -1.35 0.17 9.98
CA LYS A 46 -2.12 1.42 10.00
C LYS A 46 -2.16 2.08 8.62
N TYR A 47 -1.02 2.23 7.94
CA TYR A 47 -0.99 2.80 6.58
C TYR A 47 -1.76 1.94 5.58
N ASN A 48 -1.71 0.62 5.71
CA ASN A 48 -2.48 -0.28 4.86
C ASN A 48 -3.98 -0.11 5.07
N LYS A 49 -4.43 -0.01 6.32
CA LYS A 49 -5.83 0.27 6.67
C LYS A 49 -6.29 1.61 6.08
N LEU A 50 -5.53 2.69 6.31
CA LEU A 50 -5.84 4.01 5.74
C LEU A 50 -5.91 3.99 4.22
N SER A 51 -4.97 3.31 3.56
CA SER A 51 -4.98 3.17 2.09
C SER A 51 -6.20 2.41 1.57
N ARG A 52 -6.78 1.52 2.38
CA ARG A 52 -8.01 0.81 2.05
C ARG A 52 -9.22 1.71 2.21
N GLU A 53 -9.30 2.46 3.32
CA GLU A 53 -10.38 3.43 3.56
C GLU A 53 -10.45 4.49 2.45
N VAL A 54 -9.31 4.99 1.98
CA VAL A 54 -9.24 5.89 0.82
C VAL A 54 -9.84 5.24 -0.43
N ARG A 55 -9.45 3.99 -0.74
CA ARG A 55 -9.96 3.27 -1.92
C ARG A 55 -11.45 2.98 -1.83
N GLU A 56 -11.94 2.62 -0.65
CA GLU A 56 -13.37 2.42 -0.40
C GLU A 56 -14.16 3.73 -0.57
N LEU A 57 -13.61 4.86 -0.14
CA LEU A 57 -14.22 6.17 -0.36
C LEU A 57 -14.26 6.53 -1.86
N VAL A 58 -13.17 6.31 -2.58
CA VAL A 58 -13.11 6.49 -4.05
C VAL A 58 -14.17 5.62 -4.74
N GLU A 59 -14.32 4.36 -4.33
CA GLU A 59 -15.31 3.46 -4.91
C GLU A 59 -16.75 3.93 -4.65
N LYS A 60 -17.03 4.44 -3.44
CA LYS A 60 -18.34 5.04 -3.11
C LYS A 60 -18.63 6.26 -3.96
N ILE A 61 -17.65 7.16 -4.14
CA ILE A 61 -17.79 8.36 -4.99
C ILE A 61 -17.98 7.94 -6.45
N ALA A 62 -17.27 6.92 -6.92
CA ALA A 62 -17.39 6.43 -8.29
C ALA A 62 -18.80 5.89 -8.60
N LYS A 63 -19.45 5.24 -7.61
CA LYS A 63 -20.81 4.70 -7.69
C LYS A 63 -21.92 5.75 -7.73
N LEU A 64 -21.66 6.99 -7.33
CA LEU A 64 -22.64 8.08 -7.43
C LEU A 64 -22.97 8.42 -8.89
N ASP A 65 -24.16 8.93 -9.14
CA ASP A 65 -24.55 9.39 -10.48
C ASP A 65 -23.72 10.60 -10.91
N LYS A 66 -23.48 10.75 -12.22
CA LYS A 66 -22.73 11.87 -12.80
C LYS A 66 -23.47 13.20 -12.68
N SER A 67 -24.79 13.16 -12.59
CA SER A 67 -25.66 14.33 -12.49
C SER A 67 -25.61 15.00 -11.11
N ASP A 68 -25.09 14.30 -10.10
CA ASP A 68 -25.04 14.79 -8.73
C ASP A 68 -23.87 15.76 -8.55
N SER A 69 -24.18 16.99 -8.14
CA SER A 69 -23.19 18.04 -7.82
C SER A 69 -22.22 17.60 -6.72
N PHE A 70 -22.70 16.79 -5.76
CA PHE A 70 -21.90 16.28 -4.65
C PHE A 70 -20.73 15.41 -5.10
N LYS A 71 -20.90 14.65 -6.20
CA LYS A 71 -19.82 13.80 -6.72
C LYS A 71 -18.60 14.61 -7.14
N SER A 72 -18.82 15.75 -7.78
CA SER A 72 -17.75 16.64 -8.23
C SER A 72 -17.04 17.30 -7.05
N GLU A 73 -17.81 17.80 -6.08
CA GLU A 73 -17.27 18.40 -4.86
C GLU A 73 -16.46 17.40 -4.03
N ALA A 74 -17.03 16.23 -3.74
CA ALA A 74 -16.37 15.19 -2.95
C ALA A 74 -15.10 14.66 -3.64
N SER A 75 -15.12 14.52 -4.97
CA SER A 75 -13.93 14.12 -5.75
C SER A 75 -12.82 15.17 -5.63
N PHE A 76 -13.17 16.45 -5.77
CA PHE A 76 -12.24 17.56 -5.64
C PHE A 76 -11.61 17.61 -4.24
N MET A 77 -12.43 17.58 -3.19
CA MET A 77 -11.95 17.61 -1.80
C MET A 77 -11.00 16.44 -1.48
N LEU A 78 -11.33 15.24 -1.98
CA LEU A 78 -10.49 14.06 -1.78
C LEU A 78 -9.15 14.21 -2.50
N LEU A 79 -9.16 14.61 -3.77
CA LEU A 79 -7.97 14.77 -4.59
C LEU A 79 -7.06 15.88 -4.06
N GLU A 80 -7.64 17.01 -3.64
CA GLU A 80 -6.90 18.11 -3.03
C GLU A 80 -6.18 17.66 -1.75
N LYS A 81 -6.89 16.93 -0.88
CA LYS A 81 -6.32 16.43 0.38
C LYS A 81 -5.21 15.40 0.12
N LEU A 82 -5.39 14.49 -0.82
CA LEU A 82 -4.36 13.50 -1.16
C LEU A 82 -3.11 14.15 -1.77
N TYR A 83 -3.30 15.20 -2.59
CA TYR A 83 -2.21 15.96 -3.19
C TYR A 83 -1.48 16.81 -2.14
N SER A 84 -2.19 17.48 -1.22
CA SER A 84 -1.58 18.29 -0.18
C SER A 84 -0.71 17.45 0.77
N MET A 85 -1.12 16.21 1.04
CA MET A 85 -0.30 15.23 1.74
C MET A 85 0.86 14.67 0.88
N GLY A 86 0.80 14.81 -0.44
CA GLY A 86 1.77 14.30 -1.41
C GLY A 86 1.67 12.80 -1.67
N LEU A 87 0.49 12.20 -1.47
CA LEU A 87 0.26 10.77 -1.74
C LEU A 87 0.00 10.50 -3.23
N THR A 88 -0.59 11.46 -3.93
CA THR A 88 -0.79 11.47 -5.38
C THR A 88 0.08 12.56 -6.01
N GLY A 89 0.48 12.34 -7.27
CA GLY A 89 1.25 13.32 -8.04
C GLY A 89 0.38 14.37 -8.73
N ASP A 90 -0.89 14.05 -8.95
CA ASP A 90 -1.83 14.84 -9.73
C ASP A 90 -3.13 15.07 -8.97
N LYS A 91 -3.84 16.16 -9.32
CA LYS A 91 -5.14 16.55 -8.75
C LYS A 91 -6.33 16.22 -9.64
N VAL A 92 -6.09 15.70 -10.84
CA VAL A 92 -7.11 15.60 -11.89
C VAL A 92 -7.82 14.25 -11.87
N ASP A 93 -7.04 13.17 -11.75
CA ASP A 93 -7.56 11.83 -12.01
C ASP A 93 -7.94 11.09 -10.72
N LEU A 94 -9.23 10.76 -10.58
CA LEU A 94 -9.73 9.93 -9.50
C LEU A 94 -9.12 8.50 -9.51
N GLU A 95 -8.66 8.04 -10.68
CA GLU A 95 -7.95 6.75 -10.82
C GLU A 95 -6.58 6.75 -10.09
N THR A 96 -5.95 7.91 -9.90
CA THR A 96 -4.72 7.97 -9.09
C THR A 96 -5.03 7.72 -7.61
N ALA A 97 -6.19 8.18 -7.13
CA ALA A 97 -6.65 7.97 -5.77
C ALA A 97 -7.02 6.50 -5.51
N SER A 98 -7.58 5.79 -6.50
CA SER A 98 -7.89 4.35 -6.38
C SER A 98 -6.63 3.46 -6.29
N ARG A 99 -5.49 3.96 -6.79
CA ARG A 99 -4.18 3.27 -6.74
C ARG A 99 -3.37 3.59 -5.49
N VAL A 100 -3.89 4.40 -4.56
CA VAL A 100 -3.21 4.72 -3.31
C VAL A 100 -2.97 3.45 -2.49
N SER A 101 -1.72 3.22 -2.12
CA SER A 101 -1.28 2.05 -1.35
C SER A 101 -0.53 2.46 -0.10
N ALA A 102 -0.34 1.53 0.84
CA ALA A 102 0.51 1.73 2.02
C ALA A 102 1.91 2.26 1.66
N SER A 103 2.45 1.85 0.50
CA SER A 103 3.75 2.33 0.01
C SER A 103 3.77 3.82 -0.28
N CYS A 104 2.65 4.43 -0.70
CA CYS A 104 2.57 5.88 -0.91
C CYS A 104 2.82 6.62 0.40
N PHE A 105 2.21 6.18 1.50
CA PHE A 105 2.46 6.71 2.84
C PHE A 105 3.91 6.48 3.28
N CYS A 106 4.46 5.29 3.04
CA CYS A 106 5.83 4.97 3.42
C CYS A 106 6.87 5.89 2.76
N ARG A 107 6.64 6.33 1.51
CA ARG A 107 7.52 7.28 0.80
C ARG A 107 7.47 8.70 1.39
N ARG A 108 6.41 9.05 2.13
CA ARG A 108 6.23 10.37 2.75
C ARG A 108 6.81 10.48 4.16
N ARG A 109 7.38 9.39 4.70
CA ARG A 109 8.09 9.42 5.98
C ARG A 109 9.34 10.29 5.88
N LEU A 110 9.62 11.06 6.95
CA LEU A 110 10.74 12.00 7.00
C LEU A 110 12.09 11.41 6.53
N PRO A 111 12.54 10.23 7.02
CA PRO A 111 13.83 9.68 6.58
C PRO A 111 13.89 9.43 5.07
N VAL A 112 12.78 8.99 4.46
CA VAL A 112 12.71 8.69 3.03
C VAL A 112 12.72 9.99 2.21
N VAL A 113 12.02 11.01 2.67
CA VAL A 113 11.97 12.33 2.00
C VAL A 113 13.32 13.03 2.08
N MET A 114 14.02 12.95 3.21
CA MET A 114 15.36 13.54 3.37
C MET A 114 16.38 12.92 2.41
N VAL A 115 16.32 11.59 2.24
CA VAL A 115 17.20 10.86 1.30
C VAL A 115 16.87 11.23 -0.14
N LYS A 116 15.58 11.30 -0.49
CA LYS A 116 15.14 11.74 -1.82
C LYS A 116 15.60 13.17 -2.14
N SER A 117 15.61 14.04 -1.14
CA SER A 117 16.05 15.44 -1.26
C SER A 117 17.57 15.62 -1.16
N LYS A 118 18.33 14.51 -1.08
CA LYS A 118 19.81 14.47 -0.98
C LYS A 118 20.40 15.12 0.29
N TYR A 119 19.60 15.40 1.32
CA TYR A 119 20.09 15.89 2.61
C TYR A 119 20.81 14.80 3.43
N LEU A 120 20.45 13.54 3.20
CA LEU A 120 21.05 12.37 3.84
C LEU A 120 21.37 11.33 2.78
N LYS A 121 22.51 10.66 2.92
CA LYS A 121 22.79 9.39 2.23
C LYS A 121 22.45 8.26 3.20
N LEU A 122 21.61 7.32 2.76
CA LEU A 122 21.36 6.06 3.46
C LEU A 122 22.46 5.06 3.13
#